data_AF-A0A4P5X698-F1
#
_entry.id   AF-A0A4P5X698-F1
#
_cell.length_a   1.000
_cell.length_b   1.000
_cell.length_c   1.000
_cell.angle_alpha   90.00
_cell.angle_beta   90.00
_cell.angle_gamma   90.00
#
_symmetry.space_group_name_H-M   'P 1'
#
loop_
_entity.id
_entity.type
_entity.pdbx_description
1 polymer ?
#
loop_
_entity_poly.entity_id
_entity_poly.type
_entity_poly.pdbx_seq_one_letter_code
_entity_poly.pdbx_strand_id
1 'polypeptide(L)'
;MPIPQFHEIFLPLLRRSADGREWTLAALRGPIADDFGLTDAERAELLPSNTQTRFVNRLCWAKIHLERAGLLTRVRRGVFTISDVGRSVLAEKPTTIDVACLDRYEPYREFRHRRTADDDTGGQPEPPPETSTETPEAVLERAHETLNDELAAELLDEIADHTPTFFEKVVLDLMKAMGYGGLGDAAGRLTSAGADEGIDGLIHEDRLGLETIHLQAKRWKDAVGRPEIHKFVGALHGRRARKGVFVTTSTFTREAIDYAAQIDTKIVLVDGRTLARLMIVHDVGCAPAQAFVVKKLDSDYFVEG
;
A
#
# COMPACT_ATOMS: atom_id res chain seq x y z
N MET A 1 -10.49 2.40 -18.72
CA MET A 1 -11.55 3.02 -17.87
C MET A 1 -11.15 2.72 -16.44
N PRO A 2 -11.49 3.52 -15.41
CA PRO A 2 -11.15 3.13 -14.05
C PRO A 2 -11.67 1.71 -13.77
N ILE A 3 -10.87 0.89 -13.07
CA ILE A 3 -11.28 -0.46 -12.64
C ILE A 3 -12.65 -0.32 -11.95
N PRO A 4 -13.66 -1.14 -12.29
CA PRO A 4 -15.01 -0.97 -11.76
C PRO A 4 -15.03 -1.19 -10.24
N GLN A 5 -15.86 -0.45 -9.54
CA GLN A 5 -16.19 -0.65 -8.13
C GLN A 5 -16.98 -1.95 -7.96
N PHE A 6 -17.01 -2.51 -6.75
CA PHE A 6 -17.62 -3.84 -6.54
C PHE A 6 -19.12 -3.90 -6.88
N HIS A 7 -19.86 -2.80 -6.68
CA HIS A 7 -21.31 -2.74 -6.97
C HIS A 7 -21.58 -2.68 -8.48
N GLU A 8 -20.70 -2.06 -9.27
CA GLU A 8 -20.81 -2.02 -10.73
C GLU A 8 -20.69 -3.44 -11.34
N ILE A 9 -20.04 -4.36 -10.62
CA ILE A 9 -19.84 -5.75 -11.03
C ILE A 9 -21.09 -6.62 -10.73
N PHE A 10 -22.04 -6.19 -9.89
CA PHE A 10 -23.21 -7.00 -9.49
C PHE A 10 -23.99 -7.52 -10.70
N LEU A 11 -24.40 -6.63 -11.60
CA LEU A 11 -25.22 -6.99 -12.76
C LEU A 11 -24.45 -7.82 -13.80
N PRO A 12 -23.21 -7.46 -14.21
CA PRO A 12 -22.39 -8.31 -15.08
C PRO A 12 -22.16 -9.71 -14.52
N LEU A 13 -21.83 -9.83 -13.24
CA LEU A 13 -21.63 -11.12 -12.57
C LEU A 13 -22.91 -11.96 -12.59
N LEU A 14 -24.04 -11.38 -12.22
CA LEU A 14 -25.33 -12.08 -12.22
C LEU A 14 -25.73 -12.52 -13.64
N ARG A 15 -25.58 -11.65 -14.65
CA ARG A 15 -25.85 -11.96 -16.06
C ARG A 15 -24.98 -13.09 -16.59
N ARG A 16 -23.68 -13.09 -16.28
CA ARG A 16 -22.76 -14.15 -16.71
C ARG A 16 -23.09 -15.51 -16.07
N SER A 17 -23.74 -15.51 -14.90
CA SER A 17 -24.24 -16.73 -14.24
C SER A 17 -25.69 -17.13 -14.61
N ALA A 18 -26.34 -16.41 -15.53
CA ALA A 18 -27.76 -16.58 -15.83
C ALA A 18 -28.13 -17.94 -16.46
N ASP A 19 -27.14 -18.67 -16.98
CA ASP A 19 -27.32 -19.99 -17.60
C ASP A 19 -27.64 -21.10 -16.58
N GLY A 20 -27.61 -20.81 -15.28
CA GLY A 20 -27.90 -21.77 -14.21
C GLY A 20 -26.79 -22.79 -13.98
N ARG A 21 -25.66 -22.68 -14.70
CA ARG A 21 -24.53 -23.60 -14.52
C ARG A 21 -23.77 -23.28 -13.24
N GLU A 22 -22.98 -24.24 -12.81
CA GLU A 22 -22.05 -24.05 -11.71
C GLU A 22 -20.83 -23.26 -12.17
N TRP A 23 -20.54 -22.17 -11.48
CA TRP A 23 -19.46 -21.24 -11.80
C TRP A 23 -18.46 -21.09 -10.65
N THR A 24 -17.22 -20.78 -11.01
CA THR A 24 -16.19 -20.28 -10.10
C THR A 24 -15.84 -18.85 -10.46
N LEU A 25 -15.35 -18.07 -9.49
CA LEU A 25 -14.87 -16.71 -9.78
C LEU A 25 -13.68 -16.72 -10.75
N ALA A 26 -12.81 -17.74 -10.69
CA ALA A 26 -11.69 -17.88 -11.61
C ALA A 26 -12.16 -18.00 -13.07
N ALA A 27 -13.23 -18.76 -13.31
CA ALA A 27 -13.82 -18.93 -14.64
C ALA A 27 -14.49 -17.65 -15.16
N LEU A 28 -15.14 -16.88 -14.27
CA LEU A 28 -15.85 -15.65 -14.65
C LEU A 28 -14.97 -14.39 -14.66
N ARG A 29 -13.78 -14.43 -14.05
CA ARG A 29 -12.85 -13.28 -13.96
C ARG A 29 -12.51 -12.70 -15.33
N GLY A 30 -12.07 -13.55 -16.27
CA GLY A 30 -11.69 -13.11 -17.62
C GLY A 30 -12.88 -12.51 -18.37
N PRO A 31 -13.99 -13.25 -18.54
CA PRO A 31 -15.17 -12.76 -19.24
C PRO A 31 -15.74 -11.46 -18.67
N ILE A 32 -15.78 -11.30 -17.34
CA ILE A 32 -16.27 -10.06 -16.72
C ILE A 32 -15.27 -8.93 -16.92
N ALA A 33 -13.95 -9.17 -16.85
CA ALA A 33 -12.94 -8.16 -17.17
C ALA A 33 -13.05 -7.69 -18.63
N ASP A 34 -13.38 -8.61 -19.56
CA ASP A 34 -13.61 -8.31 -20.97
C ASP A 34 -14.87 -7.43 -21.14
N ASP A 35 -15.95 -7.70 -20.39
CA ASP A 35 -17.18 -6.88 -20.41
C ASP A 35 -16.94 -5.41 -20.03
N PHE A 36 -15.98 -5.16 -19.13
CA PHE A 36 -15.55 -3.82 -18.74
C PHE A 36 -14.43 -3.25 -19.62
N GLY A 37 -13.89 -4.02 -20.56
CA GLY A 37 -12.80 -3.59 -21.43
C GLY A 37 -11.49 -3.30 -20.68
N LEU A 38 -11.20 -4.05 -19.60
CA LEU A 38 -10.00 -3.83 -18.80
C LEU A 38 -8.73 -4.22 -19.56
N THR A 39 -7.75 -3.33 -19.56
CA THR A 39 -6.40 -3.54 -20.10
C THR A 39 -5.59 -4.51 -19.23
N ASP A 40 -4.49 -5.05 -19.76
CA ASP A 40 -3.61 -5.95 -19.00
C ASP A 40 -2.99 -5.27 -17.77
N ALA A 41 -2.67 -3.97 -17.87
CA ALA A 41 -2.18 -3.19 -16.74
C ALA A 41 -3.23 -3.06 -15.63
N GLU A 42 -4.48 -2.74 -15.98
CA GLU A 42 -5.60 -2.65 -15.03
C GLU A 42 -5.93 -4.03 -14.41
N ARG A 43 -5.81 -5.12 -15.18
CA ARG A 43 -5.96 -6.50 -14.67
C ARG A 43 -4.86 -6.90 -13.70
N ALA A 44 -3.65 -6.38 -13.89
CA ALA A 44 -2.47 -6.66 -13.08
C ALA A 44 -2.32 -5.71 -11.87
N GLU A 45 -3.12 -4.64 -11.78
CA GLU A 45 -3.05 -3.68 -10.68
C GLU A 45 -3.29 -4.38 -9.34
N LEU A 46 -2.24 -4.43 -8.51
CA LEU A 46 -2.28 -5.01 -7.18
C LEU A 46 -2.92 -4.05 -6.18
N LEU A 47 -3.56 -4.60 -5.16
CA LEU A 47 -3.79 -3.87 -3.92
C LEU A 47 -2.44 -3.54 -3.26
N PRO A 48 -2.30 -2.44 -2.51
CA PRO A 48 -1.06 -2.12 -1.77
C PRO A 48 -0.54 -3.27 -0.88
N SER A 49 -1.43 -4.13 -0.37
CA SER A 49 -1.04 -5.41 0.29
C SER A 49 -0.24 -6.40 -0.57
N ASN A 50 -0.14 -6.19 -1.89
CA ASN A 50 0.55 -7.04 -2.89
C ASN A 50 0.09 -8.50 -2.98
N THR A 51 -1.03 -8.87 -2.36
CA THR A 51 -1.52 -10.27 -2.34
C THR A 51 -2.55 -10.60 -3.41
N GLN A 52 -3.34 -9.61 -3.85
CA GLN A 52 -4.41 -9.78 -4.84
C GLN A 52 -4.53 -8.54 -5.72
N THR A 53 -4.96 -8.74 -6.97
CA THR A 53 -5.30 -7.63 -7.87
C THR A 53 -6.58 -6.94 -7.42
N ARG A 54 -6.67 -5.62 -7.60
CA ARG A 54 -7.83 -4.81 -7.21
C ARG A 54 -9.14 -5.32 -7.81
N PHE A 55 -9.13 -5.71 -9.09
CA PHE A 55 -10.32 -6.25 -9.76
C PHE A 55 -10.79 -7.57 -9.15
N VAL A 56 -9.89 -8.51 -8.87
CA VAL A 56 -10.24 -9.80 -8.23
C VAL A 56 -10.85 -9.57 -6.85
N ASN A 57 -10.30 -8.66 -6.05
CA ASN A 57 -10.85 -8.33 -4.74
C ASN A 57 -12.29 -7.80 -4.86
N ARG A 58 -12.52 -6.85 -5.76
CA ARG A 58 -13.86 -6.27 -5.99
C ARG A 58 -14.86 -7.30 -6.55
N LEU A 59 -14.41 -8.21 -7.41
CA LEU A 59 -15.22 -9.31 -7.92
C LEU A 59 -15.62 -10.30 -6.80
N CYS A 60 -14.70 -10.60 -5.87
CA CYS A 60 -15.01 -11.40 -4.68
C CYS A 60 -16.08 -10.74 -3.82
N TRP A 61 -15.97 -9.43 -3.57
CA TRP A 61 -16.98 -8.67 -2.85
C TRP A 61 -18.32 -8.66 -3.58
N ALA A 62 -18.33 -8.46 -4.91
CA ALA A 62 -19.52 -8.52 -5.73
C ALA A 62 -20.31 -9.83 -5.51
N LYS A 63 -19.59 -10.96 -5.52
CA LYS A 63 -20.16 -12.27 -5.23
C LYS A 63 -20.72 -12.38 -3.81
N ILE A 64 -19.97 -11.93 -2.79
CA ILE A 64 -20.41 -11.98 -1.39
C ILE A 64 -21.75 -11.25 -1.24
N HIS A 65 -21.85 -10.03 -1.78
CA HIS A 65 -23.07 -9.23 -1.68
C HIS A 65 -24.27 -9.91 -2.36
N LEU A 66 -24.09 -10.45 -3.57
CA LEU A 66 -25.15 -11.17 -4.27
C LEU A 66 -25.56 -12.47 -3.57
N GLU A 67 -24.62 -13.21 -2.97
CA GLU A 67 -24.94 -14.40 -2.16
C GLU A 67 -25.69 -14.04 -0.88
N ARG A 68 -25.30 -12.95 -0.21
CA ARG A 68 -25.98 -12.46 1.00
C ARG A 68 -27.38 -11.93 0.70
N ALA A 69 -27.61 -11.40 -0.50
CA ALA A 69 -28.94 -11.04 -0.97
C ALA A 69 -29.76 -12.22 -1.50
N GLY A 70 -29.19 -13.42 -1.55
CA GLY A 70 -29.87 -14.62 -2.03
C GLY A 70 -30.04 -14.68 -3.54
N LEU A 71 -29.41 -13.79 -4.31
CA LEU A 71 -29.44 -13.79 -5.79
C LEU A 71 -28.50 -14.85 -6.37
N LEU A 72 -27.44 -15.19 -5.66
CA LEU A 72 -26.57 -16.32 -5.93
C LEU A 72 -26.66 -17.35 -4.81
N THR A 73 -26.53 -18.62 -5.15
CA THR A 73 -26.51 -19.72 -4.20
C THR A 73 -25.18 -20.46 -4.29
N ARG A 74 -24.54 -20.66 -3.13
CA ARG A 74 -23.34 -21.48 -3.01
C ARG A 74 -23.71 -22.95 -3.15
N VAL A 75 -23.08 -23.64 -4.11
CA VAL A 75 -23.25 -25.09 -4.29
C VAL A 75 -22.24 -25.86 -3.46
N ARG A 76 -20.96 -25.48 -3.58
CA ARG A 76 -19.84 -26.01 -2.78
C ARG A 76 -18.75 -24.95 -2.63
N ARG A 77 -17.64 -25.25 -1.95
CA ARG A 77 -16.55 -24.29 -1.75
C ARG A 77 -16.08 -23.72 -3.10
N GLY A 78 -16.12 -22.40 -3.24
CA GLY A 78 -15.70 -21.69 -4.46
C GLY A 78 -16.63 -21.81 -5.67
N VAL A 79 -17.71 -22.59 -5.57
CA VAL A 79 -18.65 -22.88 -6.66
C VAL A 79 -20.05 -22.36 -6.32
N PHE A 80 -20.65 -21.61 -7.23
CA PHE A 80 -21.96 -21.00 -7.06
C PHE A 80 -22.79 -21.07 -8.34
N THR A 81 -24.10 -20.88 -8.20
CA THR A 81 -25.05 -20.76 -9.32
C THR A 81 -26.05 -19.64 -9.03
N ILE A 82 -26.75 -19.16 -10.06
CA ILE A 82 -27.83 -18.19 -9.89
C ILE A 82 -29.04 -18.85 -9.20
N SER A 83 -29.66 -18.14 -8.27
CA SER A 83 -30.89 -18.59 -7.61
C SER A 83 -32.13 -18.23 -8.42
N ASP A 84 -33.31 -18.75 -8.03
CA ASP A 84 -34.57 -18.34 -8.64
C ASP A 84 -34.90 -16.86 -8.39
N VAL A 85 -34.48 -16.31 -7.25
CA VAL A 85 -34.55 -14.86 -6.97
C VAL A 85 -33.68 -14.08 -7.95
N GLY A 86 -32.43 -14.51 -8.15
CA GLY A 86 -31.51 -13.88 -9.11
C GLY A 86 -32.04 -13.90 -10.54
N ARG A 87 -32.67 -15.02 -10.97
CA ARG A 87 -33.32 -15.12 -12.27
C ARG A 87 -34.50 -14.17 -12.41
N SER A 88 -35.30 -14.02 -11.34
CA SER A 88 -36.44 -13.12 -11.31
C SER A 88 -36.00 -11.66 -11.48
N VAL A 89 -34.92 -11.26 -10.79
CA VAL A 89 -34.29 -9.94 -10.96
C VAL A 89 -33.83 -9.71 -12.39
N LEU A 90 -33.17 -10.69 -13.02
CA LEU A 90 -32.75 -10.54 -14.42
C LEU A 90 -33.94 -10.44 -15.40
N ALA A 91 -35.07 -11.08 -15.09
CA ALA A 91 -36.28 -11.01 -15.90
C ALA A 91 -36.92 -9.60 -15.93
N GLU A 92 -36.71 -8.80 -14.87
CA GLU A 92 -37.10 -7.38 -14.81
C GLU A 92 -36.25 -6.49 -15.72
N LYS A 93 -35.18 -7.03 -16.33
CA LYS A 93 -34.23 -6.33 -17.20
C LYS A 93 -33.66 -5.05 -16.56
N PRO A 94 -33.09 -5.13 -15.36
CA PRO A 94 -32.48 -3.98 -14.71
C PRO A 94 -31.32 -3.44 -15.55
N THR A 95 -31.21 -2.12 -15.57
CA THR A 95 -30.07 -1.40 -16.15
C THR A 95 -28.86 -1.43 -15.21
N THR A 96 -29.10 -1.43 -13.90
CA THR A 96 -28.09 -1.56 -12.83
C THR A 96 -28.63 -2.41 -11.68
N ILE A 97 -27.74 -3.07 -10.96
CA ILE A 97 -28.01 -3.64 -9.63
C ILE A 97 -27.01 -2.96 -8.71
N ASP A 98 -27.49 -2.23 -7.71
CA ASP A 98 -26.70 -1.53 -6.72
C ASP A 98 -27.04 -2.03 -5.31
N VAL A 99 -26.40 -1.44 -4.31
CA VAL A 99 -26.64 -1.79 -2.91
C VAL A 99 -28.09 -1.54 -2.50
N ALA A 100 -28.71 -0.46 -3.00
CA ALA A 100 -30.11 -0.12 -2.71
C ALA A 100 -31.11 -1.14 -3.28
N CYS A 101 -30.80 -1.73 -4.43
CA CYS A 101 -31.54 -2.85 -5.00
C CYS A 101 -31.43 -4.09 -4.10
N LEU A 102 -30.22 -4.40 -3.60
CA LEU A 102 -30.00 -5.54 -2.71
C LEU A 102 -30.64 -5.34 -1.32
N ASP A 103 -30.75 -4.10 -0.83
CA ASP A 103 -31.41 -3.75 0.44
C ASP A 103 -32.91 -4.09 0.47
N ARG A 104 -33.52 -4.49 -0.66
CA ARG A 104 -34.91 -4.99 -0.70
C ARG A 104 -35.04 -6.43 -0.17
N TYR A 105 -33.94 -7.17 -0.07
CA TYR A 105 -33.94 -8.56 0.37
C TYR A 105 -33.64 -8.66 1.86
N GLU A 106 -34.56 -9.24 2.62
CA GLU A 106 -34.43 -9.38 4.08
C GLU A 106 -33.11 -10.02 4.53
N PRO A 107 -32.61 -11.12 3.90
CA PRO A 107 -31.31 -11.69 4.26
C PRO A 107 -30.11 -10.74 4.08
N TYR A 108 -30.21 -9.81 3.13
CA TYR A 108 -29.17 -8.80 2.89
C TYR A 108 -29.22 -7.69 3.93
N ARG A 109 -30.43 -7.23 4.28
CA ARG A 109 -30.64 -6.26 5.36
C ARG A 109 -30.10 -6.79 6.69
N GLU A 110 -30.38 -8.04 7.04
CA GLU A 110 -29.81 -8.69 8.24
C GLU A 110 -28.28 -8.77 8.19
N PHE A 111 -27.69 -9.06 7.01
CA PHE A 111 -26.25 -9.05 6.82
C PHE A 111 -25.65 -7.66 7.05
N ARG A 112 -26.32 -6.59 6.60
CA ARG A 112 -25.86 -5.21 6.75
C ARG A 112 -26.11 -4.62 8.15
N HIS A 113 -27.25 -4.92 8.76
CA HIS A 113 -27.68 -4.39 10.07
C HIS A 113 -27.10 -5.15 11.27
N ARG A 114 -26.64 -6.39 11.10
CA ARG A 114 -25.85 -7.07 12.14
C ARG A 114 -24.53 -6.34 12.46
N ARG A 115 -24.12 -5.37 11.63
CA ARG A 115 -22.99 -4.46 11.89
C ARG A 115 -23.33 -3.26 12.78
N THR A 116 -24.60 -2.91 12.98
CA THR A 116 -25.02 -1.75 13.78
C THR A 116 -25.65 -2.12 15.12
N ALA A 117 -26.04 -3.38 15.32
CA ALA A 117 -26.80 -3.79 16.52
C ALA A 117 -25.94 -4.05 17.78
N ASP A 118 -24.61 -4.14 17.67
CA ASP A 118 -23.72 -4.26 18.84
C ASP A 118 -23.29 -2.91 19.44
N ASP A 119 -23.75 -1.80 18.86
CA ASP A 119 -23.36 -0.43 19.27
C ASP A 119 -24.57 0.43 19.69
N ASP A 120 -25.66 -0.19 20.18
CA ASP A 120 -26.83 0.56 20.64
C ASP A 120 -26.75 0.91 22.14
N THR A 121 -26.16 2.07 22.41
CA THR A 121 -26.64 2.93 23.51
C THR A 121 -27.58 4.00 22.91
N GLY A 122 -28.82 3.61 22.63
CA GLY A 122 -29.97 4.51 22.50
C GLY A 122 -29.98 5.51 21.34
N GLY A 123 -29.37 5.19 20.20
CA GLY A 123 -29.42 6.02 18.99
C GLY A 123 -30.26 5.32 17.92
N GLN A 124 -31.27 6.00 17.35
CA GLN A 124 -31.97 5.45 16.19
C GLN A 124 -30.95 5.00 15.13
N PRO A 125 -31.12 3.81 14.51
CA PRO A 125 -30.15 3.28 13.57
C PRO A 125 -30.01 4.24 12.40
N GLU A 126 -28.95 5.03 12.43
CA GLU A 126 -28.55 5.87 11.33
C GLU A 126 -28.15 4.90 10.20
N PRO A 127 -28.77 5.00 9.01
CA PRO A 127 -28.45 4.10 7.92
C PRO A 127 -26.95 4.23 7.64
N PRO A 128 -26.20 3.10 7.53
CA PRO A 128 -24.79 3.15 7.21
C PRO A 128 -24.62 3.96 5.93
N PRO A 129 -23.60 4.84 5.84
CA PRO A 129 -23.45 5.76 4.73
C PRO A 129 -23.58 4.98 3.41
N GLU A 130 -24.55 5.37 2.59
CA GLU A 130 -24.91 4.75 1.31
C GLU A 130 -23.79 4.84 0.25
N THR A 131 -22.62 5.35 0.63
CA THR A 131 -21.55 5.81 -0.26
C THR A 131 -20.23 5.04 -0.12
N SER A 132 -20.12 3.99 0.69
CA SER A 132 -18.87 3.19 0.71
C SER A 132 -18.77 2.31 -0.54
N THR A 133 -18.26 2.89 -1.62
CA THR A 133 -17.93 2.20 -2.87
C THR A 133 -16.65 1.35 -2.76
N GLU A 134 -15.94 1.48 -1.64
CA GLU A 134 -14.68 0.81 -1.33
C GLU A 134 -14.92 -0.44 -0.47
N THR A 135 -14.05 -1.44 -0.63
CA THR A 135 -14.07 -2.65 0.18
C THR A 135 -13.54 -2.36 1.59
N PRO A 136 -13.99 -3.07 2.65
CA PRO A 136 -13.50 -2.87 4.01
C PRO A 136 -11.96 -2.93 4.12
N GLU A 137 -11.31 -3.83 3.38
CA GLU A 137 -9.85 -3.89 3.34
C GLU A 137 -9.24 -2.62 2.76
N ALA A 138 -9.82 -2.06 1.69
CA ALA A 138 -9.34 -0.82 1.10
C ALA A 138 -9.54 0.39 2.05
N VAL A 139 -10.62 0.39 2.83
CA VAL A 139 -10.85 1.41 3.87
C VAL A 139 -9.78 1.33 4.95
N LEU A 140 -9.47 0.11 5.44
CA LEU A 140 -8.43 -0.12 6.44
C LEU A 140 -7.04 0.28 5.92
N GLU A 141 -6.75 -0.07 4.67
CA GLU A 141 -5.49 0.24 3.99
C GLU A 141 -5.30 1.76 3.82
N ARG A 142 -6.33 2.47 3.35
CA ARG A 142 -6.29 3.93 3.27
C ARG A 142 -6.10 4.56 4.65
N ALA A 143 -6.81 4.08 5.67
CA ALA A 143 -6.64 4.57 7.03
C ALA A 143 -5.19 4.35 7.53
N HIS A 144 -4.60 3.19 7.23
CA HIS A 144 -3.21 2.90 7.55
C HIS A 144 -2.24 3.83 6.81
N GLU A 145 -2.45 4.10 5.52
CA GLU A 145 -1.65 5.05 4.75
C GLU A 145 -1.75 6.47 5.32
N THR A 146 -2.95 6.93 5.70
CA THR A 146 -3.16 8.23 6.36
C THR A 146 -2.39 8.32 7.67
N LEU A 147 -2.48 7.31 8.54
CA LEU A 147 -1.72 7.28 9.80
C LEU A 147 -0.21 7.32 9.56
N ASN A 148 0.29 6.61 8.55
CA ASN A 148 1.71 6.63 8.20
C ASN A 148 2.14 7.99 7.62
N ASP A 149 1.31 8.65 6.82
CA ASP A 149 1.60 9.98 6.28
C ASP A 149 1.61 11.06 7.36
N GLU A 150 0.70 10.97 8.34
CA GLU A 150 0.69 11.84 9.53
C GLU A 150 1.95 11.62 10.38
N LEU A 151 2.27 10.36 10.71
CA LEU A 151 3.49 10.01 11.45
C LEU A 151 4.76 10.43 10.70
N ALA A 152 4.78 10.31 9.37
CA ALA A 152 5.92 10.72 8.56
C ALA A 152 6.16 12.24 8.65
N ALA A 153 5.08 13.03 8.69
CA ALA A 153 5.18 14.47 8.91
C ALA A 153 5.72 14.80 10.31
N GLU A 154 5.17 14.15 11.35
CA GLU A 154 5.63 14.34 12.74
C GLU A 154 7.12 13.98 12.91
N LEU A 155 7.58 12.87 12.33
CA LEU A 155 8.98 12.47 12.35
C LEU A 155 9.89 13.51 11.69
N LEU A 156 9.46 14.11 10.58
CA LEU A 156 10.25 15.13 9.90
C LEU A 156 10.33 16.43 10.68
N ASP A 157 9.23 16.86 11.30
CA ASP A 157 9.21 18.05 12.15
C ASP A 157 10.14 17.86 13.35
N GLU A 158 10.06 16.70 14.02
CA GLU A 158 10.96 16.36 15.14
C GLU A 158 12.43 16.40 14.70
N ILE A 159 12.79 15.72 13.60
CA ILE A 159 14.16 15.74 13.07
C ILE A 159 14.62 17.16 12.71
N ALA A 160 13.73 17.97 12.14
CA ALA A 160 14.02 19.34 11.74
C ALA A 160 14.33 20.23 12.95
N ASP A 161 13.77 19.95 14.13
CA ASP A 161 14.01 20.71 15.36
C ASP A 161 15.30 20.32 16.09
N HIS A 162 15.90 19.16 15.76
CA HIS A 162 17.16 18.70 16.34
C HIS A 162 18.42 19.15 15.58
N THR A 163 19.60 18.90 16.16
CA THR A 163 20.89 19.35 15.59
C THR A 163 21.25 18.61 14.30
N PRO A 164 22.09 19.20 13.42
CA PRO A 164 22.60 18.50 12.23
C PRO A 164 23.30 17.17 12.56
N THR A 165 24.05 17.12 13.66
CA THR A 165 24.71 15.91 14.14
C THR A 165 23.73 14.82 14.59
N PHE A 166 22.57 15.21 15.13
CA PHE A 166 21.50 14.27 15.43
C PHE A 166 20.91 13.71 14.13
N PHE A 167 20.71 14.55 13.12
CA PHE A 167 20.22 14.09 11.81
C PHE A 167 21.18 13.09 11.15
N GLU A 168 22.49 13.36 11.16
CA GLU A 168 23.51 12.41 10.69
C GLU A 168 23.41 11.05 11.40
N LYS A 169 23.19 11.06 12.72
CA LYS A 169 22.97 9.85 13.51
C LYS A 169 21.71 9.11 13.08
N VAL A 170 20.58 9.80 12.91
CA VAL A 170 19.31 9.20 12.45
C VAL A 170 19.51 8.51 11.09
N VAL A 171 20.20 9.16 10.15
CA VAL A 171 20.50 8.57 8.84
C VAL A 171 21.35 7.30 8.98
N LEU A 172 22.36 7.32 9.83
CA LEU A 172 23.20 6.14 10.07
C LEU A 172 22.42 4.98 10.73
N ASP A 173 21.57 5.30 11.71
CA ASP A 173 20.72 4.32 12.40
C ASP A 173 19.69 3.70 11.44
N LEU A 174 19.11 4.52 10.55
CA LEU A 174 18.24 4.03 9.48
C LEU A 174 18.96 3.07 8.54
N MET A 175 20.14 3.45 8.05
CA MET A 175 20.89 2.58 7.14
C MET A 175 21.21 1.23 7.81
N LYS A 176 21.54 1.22 9.11
CA LYS A 176 21.73 -0.02 9.88
C LYS A 176 20.44 -0.85 10.00
N ALA A 177 19.31 -0.22 10.29
CA ALA A 177 18.01 -0.89 10.39
C ALA A 177 17.54 -1.48 9.05
N MET A 178 17.95 -0.87 7.93
CA MET A 178 17.77 -1.40 6.58
C MET A 178 18.69 -2.59 6.25
N GLY A 179 19.62 -2.93 7.15
CA GLY A 179 20.53 -4.06 7.01
C GLY A 179 21.88 -3.73 6.38
N TYR A 180 22.18 -2.45 6.14
CA TYR A 180 23.53 -2.03 5.75
C TYR A 180 24.47 -2.08 6.95
N GLY A 181 25.73 -2.42 6.69
CA GLY A 181 26.78 -2.51 7.71
C GLY A 181 27.30 -3.93 7.97
N GLY A 182 28.56 -3.97 8.41
CA GLY A 182 29.34 -5.15 8.77
C GLY A 182 29.04 -5.77 10.14
N LEU A 183 29.72 -6.88 10.46
CA LEU A 183 29.77 -7.41 11.83
C LEU A 183 30.62 -6.51 12.74
N GLY A 184 30.05 -6.01 13.85
CA GLY A 184 30.74 -5.25 14.90
C GLY A 184 30.77 -3.71 14.70
N ASP A 185 31.57 -3.01 15.50
CA ASP A 185 31.69 -1.52 15.54
C ASP A 185 32.20 -0.88 14.24
N ALA A 186 32.64 -1.68 13.26
CA ALA A 186 33.07 -1.22 11.94
C ALA A 186 31.92 -1.06 10.93
N ALA A 187 30.67 -1.31 11.33
CA ALA A 187 29.52 -1.38 10.43
C ALA A 187 29.20 -0.06 9.73
N GLY A 188 29.39 1.07 10.43
CA GLY A 188 29.22 2.40 9.88
C GLY A 188 29.68 3.45 10.88
N ARG A 189 30.41 4.45 10.41
CA ARG A 189 31.00 5.51 11.24
C ARG A 189 30.63 6.88 10.70
N LEU A 190 30.35 7.81 11.62
CA LEU A 190 30.33 9.23 11.30
C LEU A 190 31.77 9.71 11.09
N THR A 191 31.99 10.56 10.10
CA THR A 191 33.29 11.20 9.88
C THR A 191 33.48 12.31 10.92
N SER A 192 34.72 12.61 11.28
CA SER A 192 35.00 13.73 12.18
C SER A 192 34.60 15.04 11.51
N ALA A 193 33.74 15.82 12.17
CA ALA A 193 33.22 17.08 11.66
C ALA A 193 34.36 17.99 11.16
N GLY A 194 34.31 18.35 9.87
CA GLY A 194 35.18 19.34 9.26
C GLY A 194 36.41 18.82 8.49
N ALA A 195 36.67 17.51 8.44
CA ALA A 195 37.86 16.98 7.77
C ALA A 195 37.66 16.57 6.29
N ASP A 196 36.42 16.36 5.85
CA ASP A 196 36.11 15.91 4.50
C ASP A 196 35.04 16.77 3.84
N GLU A 197 35.36 17.22 2.64
CA GLU A 197 34.68 18.20 1.79
C GLU A 197 33.26 17.79 1.35
N GLY A 198 32.37 17.48 2.29
CA GLY A 198 31.00 17.01 2.03
C GLY A 198 30.86 15.49 2.04
N ILE A 199 31.31 14.83 3.12
CA ILE A 199 30.90 13.46 3.45
C ILE A 199 30.76 13.35 4.97
N ASP A 200 29.56 12.97 5.43
CA ASP A 200 29.23 12.95 6.87
C ASP A 200 29.33 11.54 7.47
N GLY A 201 29.24 10.50 6.63
CA GLY A 201 29.27 9.12 7.10
C GLY A 201 29.73 8.12 6.05
N LEU A 202 30.06 6.92 6.53
CA LEU A 202 30.54 5.82 5.71
C LEU A 202 29.98 4.53 6.26
N ILE A 203 29.34 3.73 5.41
CA ILE A 203 28.68 2.47 5.79
C ILE A 203 29.00 1.38 4.78
N HIS A 204 29.13 0.14 5.26
CA HIS A 204 29.39 -0.99 4.37
C HIS A 204 28.08 -1.45 3.71
N GLU A 205 28.14 -1.81 2.43
CA GLU A 205 26.99 -2.34 1.70
C GLU A 205 26.66 -3.77 2.13
N ASP A 206 27.68 -4.52 2.49
CA ASP A 206 27.61 -5.93 2.83
C ASP A 206 28.31 -6.22 4.16
N ARG A 207 28.01 -7.41 4.72
CA ARG A 207 28.51 -7.81 6.03
C ARG A 207 30.04 -8.02 6.08
N LEU A 208 30.66 -8.29 4.94
CA LEU A 208 32.10 -8.51 4.80
C LEU A 208 32.86 -7.20 4.55
N GLY A 209 32.16 -6.11 4.23
CA GLY A 209 32.75 -4.79 4.00
C GLY A 209 33.54 -4.70 2.70
N LEU A 210 33.13 -5.44 1.66
CA LEU A 210 33.78 -5.42 0.36
C LEU A 210 33.49 -4.12 -0.38
N GLU A 211 32.27 -3.61 -0.23
CA GLU A 211 31.85 -2.33 -0.82
C GLU A 211 31.42 -1.33 0.25
N THR A 212 31.73 -0.06 0.00
CA THR A 212 31.48 1.05 0.90
C THR A 212 30.59 2.09 0.24
N ILE A 213 29.57 2.51 0.98
CA ILE A 213 28.64 3.58 0.62
C ILE A 213 28.97 4.81 1.46
N HIS A 214 29.12 5.94 0.81
CA HIS A 214 29.34 7.23 1.48
C HIS A 214 28.01 7.94 1.68
N LEU A 215 27.84 8.54 2.84
CA LEU A 215 26.60 9.19 3.25
C LEU A 215 26.84 10.70 3.37
N GLN A 216 25.90 11.47 2.83
CA GLN A 216 25.75 12.89 3.13
C GLN A 216 24.34 13.11 3.67
N ALA A 217 24.23 13.73 4.84
CA ALA A 217 22.99 14.10 5.50
C ALA A 217 22.93 15.64 5.63
N LYS A 218 22.01 16.28 4.90
CA LYS A 218 21.79 17.72 4.98
C LYS A 218 20.42 18.06 5.57
N ARG A 219 20.39 18.63 6.78
CA ARG A 219 19.16 19.18 7.39
C ARG A 219 18.86 20.55 6.78
N TRP A 220 17.97 20.60 5.81
CA TRP A 220 17.64 21.79 5.02
C TRP A 220 16.14 22.06 5.02
N LYS A 221 15.76 23.33 4.85
CA LYS A 221 14.37 23.74 4.64
C LYS A 221 14.07 23.89 3.14
N ASP A 222 14.97 24.56 2.42
CA ASP A 222 14.84 24.77 0.98
C ASP A 222 15.20 23.53 0.17
N ALA A 223 14.68 23.48 -1.06
CA ALA A 223 14.98 22.40 -1.99
C ALA A 223 16.47 22.33 -2.33
N VAL A 224 17.03 21.13 -2.31
CA VAL A 224 18.44 20.86 -2.61
C VAL A 224 18.64 20.86 -4.12
N GLY A 225 19.45 21.79 -4.60
CA GLY A 225 19.76 21.95 -6.01
C GLY A 225 20.96 21.13 -6.50
N ARG A 226 21.14 21.11 -7.82
CA ARG A 226 22.27 20.46 -8.50
C ARG A 226 23.67 20.81 -7.95
N PRO A 227 23.97 22.07 -7.54
CA PRO A 227 25.29 22.41 -7.01
C PRO A 227 25.72 21.56 -5.81
N GLU A 228 24.79 21.21 -4.92
CA GLU A 228 25.09 20.39 -3.74
C GLU A 228 25.38 18.93 -4.12
N ILE A 229 24.61 18.38 -5.06
CA ILE A 229 24.87 17.04 -5.60
C ILE A 229 26.22 17.01 -6.33
N HIS A 230 26.56 18.06 -7.08
CA HIS A 230 27.85 18.17 -7.76
C HIS A 230 29.03 18.21 -6.77
N LYS A 231 28.92 18.96 -5.67
CA LYS A 231 29.92 18.96 -4.59
C LYS A 231 30.11 17.56 -4.01
N PHE A 232 29.00 16.87 -3.72
CA PHE A 232 29.05 15.50 -3.19
C PHE A 232 29.72 14.53 -4.16
N VAL A 233 29.40 14.60 -5.46
CA VAL A 233 30.09 13.82 -6.50
C VAL A 233 31.60 14.10 -6.50
N GLY A 234 32.00 15.37 -6.37
CA GLY A 234 33.41 15.76 -6.26
C GLY A 234 34.11 15.10 -5.07
N ALA A 235 33.46 15.10 -3.90
CA ALA A 235 33.98 14.46 -2.69
C ALA A 235 34.13 12.93 -2.86
N LEU A 236 33.15 12.28 -3.53
CA LEU A 236 33.22 10.84 -3.85
C LEU A 236 34.42 10.54 -4.77
N HIS A 237 34.63 11.34 -5.82
CA HIS A 237 35.77 11.15 -6.73
C HIS A 237 37.11 11.33 -6.03
N GLY A 238 37.24 12.31 -5.12
CA GLY A 238 38.43 12.51 -4.29
C GLY A 238 38.80 11.26 -3.48
N ARG A 239 37.80 10.46 -3.10
CA ARG A 239 37.96 9.21 -2.35
C ARG A 239 37.95 7.95 -3.21
N ARG A 240 37.90 8.08 -4.54
CA ARG A 240 37.75 6.97 -5.50
C ARG A 240 36.51 6.11 -5.19
N ALA A 241 35.50 6.71 -4.56
CA ALA A 241 34.23 6.09 -4.23
C ALA A 241 33.30 6.09 -5.44
N ARG A 242 32.50 5.02 -5.58
CA ARG A 242 31.58 4.84 -6.72
C ARG A 242 30.10 4.86 -6.32
N LYS A 243 29.81 4.82 -5.01
CA LYS A 243 28.46 4.73 -4.45
C LYS A 243 28.29 5.76 -3.34
N GLY A 244 27.17 6.47 -3.37
CA GLY A 244 26.80 7.42 -2.33
C GLY A 244 25.30 7.51 -2.13
N VAL A 245 24.89 7.89 -0.92
CA VAL A 245 23.51 8.24 -0.60
C VAL A 245 23.50 9.67 -0.08
N PHE A 246 22.69 10.51 -0.69
CA PHE A 246 22.46 11.88 -0.26
C PHE A 246 21.07 11.96 0.36
N VAL A 247 21.01 12.31 1.63
CA VAL A 247 19.79 12.39 2.42
C VAL A 247 19.52 13.83 2.82
N THR A 248 18.28 14.28 2.66
CA THR A 248 17.83 15.61 3.10
C THR A 248 16.48 15.54 3.79
N THR A 249 16.23 16.46 4.72
CA THR A 249 14.90 16.66 5.33
C THR A 249 13.93 17.40 4.40
N SER A 250 14.42 18.00 3.31
CA SER A 250 13.62 18.73 2.31
C SER A 250 13.43 17.89 1.04
N THR A 251 13.29 18.54 -0.11
CA THR A 251 13.12 17.94 -1.43
C THR A 251 14.32 18.22 -2.33
N PHE A 252 14.43 17.51 -3.46
CA PHE A 252 15.42 17.79 -4.49
C PHE A 252 14.77 18.52 -5.66
N THR A 253 15.52 19.43 -6.30
CA THR A 253 15.07 20.01 -7.56
C THR A 253 15.13 18.98 -8.68
N ARG A 254 14.29 19.15 -9.71
CA ARG A 254 14.30 18.26 -10.89
C ARG A 254 15.68 18.17 -11.53
N GLU A 255 16.39 19.30 -11.62
CA GLU A 255 17.76 19.34 -12.15
C GLU A 255 18.75 18.52 -11.31
N ALA A 256 18.57 18.45 -9.99
CA ALA A 256 19.42 17.64 -9.11
C ALA A 256 19.18 16.14 -9.33
N ILE A 257 17.91 15.74 -9.48
CA ILE A 257 17.50 14.37 -9.76
C ILE A 257 18.00 13.92 -11.14
N ASP A 258 17.76 14.74 -12.17
CA ASP A 258 18.18 14.45 -13.54
C ASP A 258 19.72 14.33 -13.63
N TYR A 259 20.46 15.19 -12.91
CA TYR A 259 21.91 15.12 -12.85
C TYR A 259 22.40 13.83 -12.17
N ALA A 260 21.81 13.44 -11.03
CA ALA A 260 22.19 12.21 -10.33
C ALA A 260 21.95 10.94 -11.17
N ALA A 261 20.95 10.97 -12.06
CA ALA A 261 20.64 9.84 -12.96
C ALA A 261 21.57 9.73 -14.18
N GLN A 262 22.27 10.81 -14.56
CA GLN A 262 23.10 10.87 -15.79
C GLN A 262 24.58 10.59 -15.57
N ILE A 263 25.04 10.56 -14.32
CA ILE A 263 26.46 10.37 -13.98
C ILE A 263 26.80 8.88 -13.81
N ASP A 264 28.07 8.53 -14.07
CA ASP A 264 28.57 7.16 -13.90
C ASP A 264 28.61 6.71 -12.42
N THR A 265 28.76 7.66 -11.50
CA THR A 265 28.78 7.42 -10.06
C THR A 265 27.35 7.17 -9.56
N LYS A 266 27.13 6.04 -8.88
CA LYS A 266 25.79 5.67 -8.39
C LYS A 266 25.43 6.47 -7.15
N ILE A 267 24.53 7.43 -7.30
CA ILE A 267 24.03 8.24 -6.20
C ILE A 267 22.54 8.00 -6.01
N VAL A 268 22.15 7.65 -4.79
CA VAL A 268 20.74 7.58 -4.38
C VAL A 268 20.39 8.87 -3.65
N LEU A 269 19.32 9.52 -4.09
CA LEU A 269 18.76 10.70 -3.45
C LEU A 269 17.58 10.28 -2.56
N VAL A 270 17.62 10.61 -1.28
CA VAL A 270 16.57 10.32 -0.31
C VAL A 270 16.05 11.64 0.25
N ASP A 271 14.85 12.03 -0.16
CA ASP A 271 14.19 13.24 0.31
C ASP A 271 13.48 13.01 1.66
N GLY A 272 12.97 14.07 2.28
CA GLY A 272 12.37 14.00 3.61
C GLY A 272 11.19 13.01 3.65
N ARG A 273 10.31 13.04 2.66
CA ARG A 273 9.17 12.12 2.60
C ARG A 273 9.63 10.66 2.51
N THR A 274 10.61 10.37 1.66
CA THR A 274 11.16 9.03 1.50
C THR A 274 11.88 8.58 2.76
N LEU A 275 12.67 9.47 3.37
CA LEU A 275 13.34 9.23 4.64
C LEU A 275 12.35 8.80 5.73
N ALA A 276 11.31 9.59 5.96
CA ALA A 276 10.33 9.32 7.01
C ALA A 276 9.56 8.01 6.79
N ARG A 277 9.21 7.71 5.52
CA ARG A 277 8.61 6.41 5.19
C ARG A 277 9.55 5.24 5.44
N LEU A 278 10.83 5.37 5.11
CA LEU A 278 11.84 4.36 5.42
C LEU A 278 12.01 4.19 6.94
N MET A 279 11.99 5.28 7.70
CA MET A 279 12.02 5.25 9.16
C MET A 279 10.84 4.45 9.74
N ILE A 280 9.63 4.67 9.24
CA ILE A 280 8.44 3.92 9.67
C ILE A 280 8.57 2.42 9.32
N VAL A 281 8.97 2.10 8.09
CA VAL A 281 9.11 0.71 7.63
C VAL A 281 10.16 -0.07 8.43
N HIS A 282 11.19 0.61 8.93
CA HIS A 282 12.31 0.01 9.66
C HIS A 282 12.29 0.30 11.17
N ASP A 283 11.16 0.77 11.71
CA ASP A 283 10.97 1.06 13.15
C ASP A 283 12.04 2.00 13.75
N VAL A 284 12.45 3.03 13.00
CA VAL A 284 13.46 4.02 13.43
C VAL A 284 12.77 5.30 13.87
N GLY A 285 12.89 5.66 15.14
CA GLY A 285 12.25 6.86 15.69
C GLY A 285 10.74 6.71 15.94
N CYS A 286 10.17 5.54 15.66
CA CYS A 286 8.79 5.18 15.95
C CYS A 286 8.70 3.75 16.49
N ALA A 287 7.54 3.36 17.03
CA ALA A 287 7.30 2.02 17.54
C ALA A 287 5.83 1.61 17.30
N PRO A 288 5.53 0.29 17.21
CA PRO A 288 4.16 -0.18 17.09
C PRO A 288 3.30 0.24 18.28
N ALA A 289 2.24 1.00 18.03
CA ALA A 289 1.26 1.40 19.06
C ALA A 289 0.14 0.36 19.22
N GLN A 290 -0.37 -0.17 18.10
CA GLN A 290 -1.46 -1.14 18.06
C GLN A 290 -1.34 -2.05 16.82
N ALA A 291 -1.79 -3.30 16.94
CA ALA A 291 -1.83 -4.24 15.82
C ALA A 291 -3.28 -4.73 15.57
N PHE A 292 -3.71 -4.67 14.31
CA PHE A 292 -4.99 -5.21 13.85
C PHE A 292 -4.76 -6.49 13.03
N VAL A 293 -5.30 -7.62 13.48
CA VAL A 293 -5.14 -8.91 12.79
C VAL A 293 -6.43 -9.29 12.08
N VAL A 294 -6.41 -9.31 10.75
CA VAL A 294 -7.54 -9.75 9.92
C VAL A 294 -7.49 -11.27 9.75
N LYS A 295 -8.48 -11.97 10.31
CA LYS A 295 -8.62 -13.43 10.16
C LYS A 295 -9.40 -13.77 8.89
N LYS A 296 -9.01 -14.87 8.25
CA LYS A 296 -9.75 -15.45 7.11
C LYS A 296 -10.22 -16.86 7.50
N LEU A 297 -11.29 -17.31 6.86
CA LEU A 297 -11.78 -18.68 7.05
C LEU A 297 -10.69 -19.66 6.62
N ASP A 298 -10.15 -20.42 7.56
CA ASP A 298 -9.37 -21.62 7.24
C ASP A 298 -10.35 -22.66 6.72
N SER A 299 -10.32 -22.84 5.41
CA SER A 299 -11.29 -23.69 4.75
C SER A 299 -10.89 -25.16 4.75
N ASP A 300 -9.65 -25.49 5.12
CA ASP A 300 -9.16 -26.87 5.20
C ASP A 300 -9.60 -27.51 6.52
N TYR A 301 -9.81 -26.69 7.56
CA TYR A 301 -10.45 -27.09 8.81
C TYR A 301 -11.86 -27.70 8.62
N PHE A 302 -12.60 -27.30 7.58
CA PHE A 302 -13.98 -27.72 7.34
C PHE A 302 -14.14 -28.77 6.23
N VAL A 303 -13.05 -29.35 5.73
CA VAL A 303 -13.13 -30.51 4.83
C VAL A 303 -13.29 -31.76 5.69
N GLU A 304 -14.49 -32.34 5.72
CA GLU A 304 -14.70 -33.67 6.30
C GLU A 304 -13.87 -34.70 5.51
N GLY A 305 -13.04 -35.46 6.22
CA GLY A 305 -12.17 -36.52 5.65
C GLY A 305 -12.94 -37.77 5.23
#